data_AF-A0AAD2FCQ9-F1
#
_entry.id   AF-A0AAD2FCQ9-F1
#
_cell.length_a   1.000
_cell.length_b   1.000
_cell.length_c   1.000
_cell.angle_alpha   90.00
_cell.angle_beta   90.00
_cell.angle_gamma   90.00
#
_symmetry.space_group_name_H-M   'P 1'
#
loop_
_entity.id
_entity.type
_entity.pdbx_description
1 polymer ?
#
loop_
_entity_poly.entity_id
_entity_poly.type
_entity_poly.pdbx_seq_one_letter_code
_entity_poly.pdbx_strand_id
1 'polypeptide(L)'
;MGTVFSTNSYLQYKNDFELVIRATKDLEHLLETQFGAPNGKTVGLHDKITHAEQTAGLSNDTVRKMRRLVTIRNRMVHEHGFNALPDRTQFAKSYDSVEQELKDVLKNRNGSSCVIC
;
A
#
# COMPACT_ATOMS: atom_id res chain seq x y z
N MET A 1 -7.76 4.28 20.33
CA MET A 1 -6.36 4.71 20.18
C MET A 1 -6.17 5.07 18.71
N GLY A 2 -6.24 6.36 18.37
CA GLY A 2 -6.24 6.81 16.98
C GLY A 2 -4.89 6.57 16.31
N THR A 3 -4.87 5.81 15.22
CA THR A 3 -3.71 5.67 14.36
C THR A 3 -3.49 6.99 13.64
N VAL A 4 -2.51 7.75 14.10
CA VAL A 4 -2.06 8.98 13.44
C VAL A 4 -1.38 8.54 12.14
N PHE A 5 -2.14 8.48 11.05
CA PHE A 5 -1.60 8.24 9.72
C PHE A 5 -0.74 9.44 9.36
N SER A 6 0.57 9.24 9.45
CA SER A 6 1.52 10.33 9.28
C SER A 6 1.41 10.88 7.86
N THR A 7 0.97 12.13 7.75
CA THR A 7 1.20 13.01 6.59
C THR A 7 2.70 13.31 6.44
N ASN A 8 3.53 12.28 6.45
CA ASN A 8 4.94 12.39 6.15
C ASN A 8 5.07 12.30 4.64
N SER A 9 5.35 13.42 4.00
CA SER A 9 5.81 13.43 2.61
C SER A 9 6.99 12.45 2.52
N TYR A 10 6.75 11.28 1.92
CA TYR A 10 7.77 10.23 1.73
C TYR A 10 9.03 10.76 1.02
N LEU A 11 8.95 11.94 0.39
CA LEU A 11 10.06 12.73 -0.14
C LEU A 11 11.10 13.19 0.89
N GLN A 12 10.83 13.12 2.19
CA GLN A 12 11.79 13.51 3.25
C GLN A 12 12.93 12.48 3.42
N TYR A 13 12.73 11.23 2.98
CA TYR A 13 13.76 10.21 3.05
C TYR A 13 14.81 10.43 1.95
N LYS A 14 16.07 10.65 2.36
CA LYS A 14 17.19 10.78 1.43
C LYS A 14 17.48 9.46 0.69
N ASN A 15 17.15 8.32 1.31
CA ASN A 15 17.42 6.98 0.79
C ASN A 15 16.17 6.36 0.16
N ASP A 16 16.27 5.99 -1.13
CA ASP A 16 15.19 5.38 -1.90
C ASP A 16 14.71 4.04 -1.33
N PHE A 17 15.65 3.26 -0.80
CA PHE A 17 15.33 1.96 -0.20
C PHE A 17 14.46 2.14 1.03
N GLU A 18 14.82 3.08 1.90
CA GLU A 18 14.04 3.34 3.10
C GLU A 18 12.63 3.83 2.74
N LEU A 19 12.52 4.71 1.74
CA LEU A 19 11.24 5.21 1.24
C LEU A 19 10.33 4.06 0.78
N VAL A 20 10.83 3.22 -0.14
CA VAL A 20 10.04 2.13 -0.73
C VAL A 20 9.72 1.05 0.30
N ILE A 21 10.68 0.69 1.16
CA ILE A 21 10.47 -0.33 2.20
C ILE A 21 9.47 0.15 3.25
N ARG A 22 9.56 1.41 3.71
CA ARG A 22 8.58 1.94 4.67
C ARG A 22 7.19 2.03 4.04
N ALA A 23 7.06 2.63 2.86
CA ALA A 23 5.77 2.76 2.18
C ALA A 23 5.11 1.39 1.93
N THR A 24 5.89 0.38 1.52
CA THR A 24 5.34 -0.97 1.31
C THR A 24 5.02 -1.71 2.60
N LYS A 25 5.76 -1.47 3.70
CA LYS A 25 5.40 -1.99 5.02
C LYS A 25 4.11 -1.36 5.56
N ASP A 26 3.95 -0.05 5.39
CA ASP A 26 2.73 0.66 5.80
C ASP A 26 1.52 0.12 5.02
N LEU A 27 1.67 -0.09 3.71
CA LEU A 27 0.65 -0.71 2.87
C LEU A 27 0.31 -2.13 3.35
N GLU A 28 1.32 -2.95 3.63
CA GLU A 28 1.13 -4.32 4.12
C GLU A 28 0.35 -4.34 5.42
N HIS A 29 0.73 -3.48 6.37
CA HIS A 29 0.05 -3.35 7.65
C HIS A 29 -1.42 -2.92 7.48
N LEU A 30 -1.69 -2.00 6.55
CA LEU A 30 -3.04 -1.54 6.24
C LEU A 30 -3.90 -2.68 5.65
N LEU A 31 -3.35 -3.47 4.73
CA LEU A 31 -4.03 -4.63 4.15
C LEU A 31 -4.33 -5.71 5.19
N GLU A 32 -3.41 -5.97 6.11
CA GLU A 32 -3.63 -6.94 7.19
C GLU A 32 -4.68 -6.46 8.20
N THR A 33 -4.56 -5.22 8.67
CA THR A 33 -5.42 -4.69 9.74
C THR A 33 -6.83 -4.37 9.27
N GLN A 34 -6.96 -3.73 8.10
CA GLN A 34 -8.25 -3.20 7.63
C GLN A 34 -8.95 -4.11 6.62
N PHE A 35 -8.20 -4.93 5.89
CA PHE A 35 -8.74 -5.83 4.88
C PHE A 35 -8.70 -7.30 5.31
N GLY A 36 -8.11 -7.61 6.47
CA GLY A 36 -8.01 -8.98 6.98
C GLY A 36 -7.15 -9.86 6.10
N ALA A 37 -6.22 -9.28 5.34
CA ALA A 37 -5.35 -10.05 4.45
C ALA A 37 -4.52 -11.07 5.26
N PRO A 38 -4.31 -12.28 4.72
CA PRO A 38 -3.56 -13.31 5.41
C PRO A 38 -2.13 -12.83 5.69
N ASN A 39 -1.72 -12.93 6.95
CA ASN A 39 -0.36 -12.62 7.38
C ASN A 39 0.47 -13.91 7.43
N GLY A 40 1.70 -13.87 6.92
CA GLY A 40 2.56 -15.05 6.92
C GLY A 40 3.87 -14.83 6.18
N LYS A 41 4.92 -15.54 6.61
CA LYS A 41 6.24 -15.54 5.92
C LYS A 41 6.17 -16.06 4.49
N THR A 42 5.13 -16.84 4.16
CA THR A 42 4.90 -17.44 2.84
C THR A 42 3.92 -16.64 1.99
N VAL A 43 3.25 -15.63 2.55
CA VAL A 43 2.25 -14.82 1.84
C VAL A 43 2.94 -13.57 1.33
N GLY A 44 3.10 -13.48 0.01
CA GLY A 44 3.70 -12.30 -0.60
C GLY A 44 2.78 -11.09 -0.53
N LEU A 45 3.35 -9.89 -0.63
CA LEU A 45 2.56 -8.65 -0.72
C LEU A 45 1.61 -8.67 -1.93
N HIS A 46 1.98 -9.37 -3.00
CA HIS A 46 1.11 -9.61 -4.16
C HIS A 46 -0.15 -10.42 -3.82
N ASP A 47 -0.03 -11.45 -2.99
CA ASP A 47 -1.15 -12.28 -2.55
C ASP A 47 -2.08 -11.50 -1.64
N LYS A 48 -1.52 -10.68 -0.72
CA LYS A 48 -2.29 -9.79 0.16
C LYS A 48 -3.12 -8.78 -0.64
N ILE A 49 -2.54 -8.19 -1.70
CA ILE A 49 -3.27 -7.27 -2.59
C ILE A 49 -4.41 -8.00 -3.31
N THR A 50 -4.16 -9.20 -3.81
CA THR A 50 -5.19 -10.00 -4.51
C THR A 50 -6.32 -10.38 -3.57
N HIS A 51 -6.00 -10.71 -2.32
CA HIS A 51 -7.00 -10.96 -1.29
C HIS A 51 -7.82 -9.70 -0.97
N ALA A 52 -7.17 -8.55 -0.81
CA ALA A 52 -7.88 -7.29 -0.56
C ALA A 52 -8.75 -6.84 -1.74
N GLU A 53 -8.33 -7.09 -2.98
CA GLU A 53 -9.14 -6.89 -4.19
C GLU A 53 -10.45 -7.69 -4.12
N GLN A 54 -10.35 -8.99 -3.81
CA GLN A 54 -11.51 -9.88 -3.71
C GLN A 54 -12.43 -9.53 -2.52
N THR A 55 -11.86 -9.15 -1.39
CA THR A 55 -12.61 -8.92 -0.15
C THR A 55 -13.26 -7.54 -0.09
N ALA A 56 -12.65 -6.51 -0.68
CA ALA A 56 -13.16 -5.13 -0.57
C ALA A 56 -13.60 -4.49 -1.88
N GLY A 57 -13.51 -5.19 -3.02
CA GLY A 57 -13.94 -4.64 -4.31
C GLY A 57 -13.11 -3.42 -4.72
N LEU A 58 -11.79 -3.49 -4.55
CA LEU A 58 -10.88 -2.43 -5.00
C LEU A 58 -10.99 -2.23 -6.52
N SER A 59 -10.79 -0.99 -6.99
CA SER A 59 -10.75 -0.72 -8.42
C SER A 59 -9.54 -1.43 -9.06
N ASN A 60 -9.75 -1.96 -10.27
CA ASN A 60 -8.69 -2.66 -11.01
C ASN A 60 -7.47 -1.75 -11.26
N ASP A 61 -7.69 -0.43 -11.38
CA ASP A 61 -6.62 0.57 -11.51
C ASP A 61 -5.77 0.66 -10.23
N THR A 62 -6.40 0.70 -9.06
CA THR A 62 -5.72 0.69 -7.74
C THR A 62 -4.83 -0.55 -7.61
N VAL A 63 -5.39 -1.72 -7.94
CA VAL A 63 -4.68 -3.00 -7.85
C VAL A 63 -3.47 -3.01 -8.78
N ARG A 64 -3.62 -2.49 -10.00
CA ARG A 64 -2.51 -2.39 -10.95
C ARG A 64 -1.41 -1.47 -10.44
N LYS A 65 -1.76 -0.32 -9.84
CA LYS A 65 -0.78 0.58 -9.18
C LYS A 65 -0.07 -0.13 -8.03
N MET A 66 -0.80 -0.82 -7.15
CA MET A 66 -0.20 -1.58 -6.05
C MET A 66 0.76 -2.66 -6.54
N ARG A 67 0.35 -3.47 -7.53
CA ARG A 67 1.21 -4.51 -8.14
C ARG A 67 2.50 -3.91 -8.72
N ARG A 68 2.42 -2.72 -9.33
CA ARG A 68 3.59 -1.98 -9.79
C ARG A 68 4.51 -1.57 -8.62
N LEU A 69 3.96 -1.10 -7.50
CA LEU A 69 4.75 -0.80 -6.29
C LEU A 69 5.46 -2.03 -5.74
N VAL A 70 4.78 -3.18 -5.65
CA VAL A 70 5.41 -4.43 -5.20
C VAL A 70 6.50 -4.90 -6.15
N THR A 71 6.28 -4.76 -7.46
CA THR A 71 7.29 -5.07 -8.48
C THR A 71 8.52 -4.20 -8.28
N ILE A 72 8.36 -2.90 -8.07
CA ILE A 72 9.47 -1.97 -7.81
C ILE A 72 10.20 -2.35 -6.52
N ARG A 73 9.47 -2.64 -5.43
CA ARG A 73 10.06 -3.11 -4.16
C ARG A 73 10.84 -4.41 -4.36
N ASN A 74 10.29 -5.37 -5.10
CA ASN A 74 10.97 -6.65 -5.36
C ASN A 74 12.24 -6.44 -6.16
N ARG A 75 12.21 -5.61 -7.21
CA ARG A 75 13.41 -5.28 -7.98
C ARG A 75 14.44 -4.55 -7.13
N MET A 76 14.02 -3.55 -6.36
CA MET A 76 14.92 -2.81 -5.47
C MET A 76 15.56 -3.70 -4.40
N VAL A 77 14.82 -4.64 -3.81
CA VAL A 77 15.37 -5.52 -2.75
C VAL A 77 16.23 -6.66 -3.30
N HIS A 78 15.96 -7.17 -4.51
CA HIS A 78 16.62 -8.37 -5.04
C HIS A 78 17.65 -8.09 -6.16
N GLU A 79 17.53 -6.99 -6.93
CA GLU A 79 18.50 -6.65 -7.96
C GLU A 79 19.67 -5.86 -7.35
N HIS A 80 20.84 -6.51 -7.23
CA HIS A 80 22.07 -5.91 -6.70
C HIS A 80 22.55 -4.63 -7.43
N GLY A 81 22.12 -4.41 -8.68
CA GLY A 81 22.45 -3.22 -9.48
C GLY A 81 21.41 -2.11 -9.44
N PHE A 82 20.25 -2.32 -8.81
CA PHE A 82 19.12 -1.39 -8.82
C PHE A 82 19.12 -0.52 -7.55
N ASN A 83 20.13 0.36 -7.44
CA ASN A 83 20.36 1.18 -6.25
C ASN A 83 19.70 2.57 -6.26
N ALA A 84 18.96 2.90 -7.31
CA ALA A 84 18.31 4.19 -7.44
C ALA A 84 16.89 4.02 -7.97
N LEU A 85 15.95 4.68 -7.30
CA LEU A 85 14.60 4.79 -7.83
C LEU A 85 14.63 5.82 -8.96
N PRO A 86 14.25 5.46 -10.21
CA PRO A 86 14.33 6.39 -11.33
C PRO A 86 13.46 7.63 -11.12
N ASP A 87 12.30 7.48 -10.47
CA ASP A 87 11.36 8.57 -10.21
C ASP A 87 10.70 8.47 -8.82
N ARG A 88 11.33 9.11 -7.83
CA ARG A 88 10.80 9.28 -6.47
C ARG A 88 9.43 9.93 -6.43
N THR A 89 9.24 10.96 -7.25
CA THR A 89 8.00 11.73 -7.32
C THR A 89 6.86 10.91 -7.90
N GLN A 90 7.13 10.11 -8.93
CA GLN A 90 6.13 9.22 -9.53
C GLN A 90 5.73 8.11 -8.57
N PHE A 91 6.68 7.55 -7.82
CA PHE A 91 6.39 6.54 -6.80
C PHE A 91 5.53 7.11 -5.68
N ALA A 92 5.92 8.27 -5.13
CA ALA A 92 5.16 8.93 -4.07
C ALA A 92 3.74 9.29 -4.52
N LYS A 93 3.57 9.83 -5.74
CA LYS A 93 2.25 10.12 -6.31
C LYS A 93 1.41 8.85 -6.50
N SER A 94 2.03 7.77 -6.97
CA SER A 94 1.33 6.49 -7.16
C SER A 94 0.88 5.91 -5.82
N TYR A 95 1.73 6.01 -4.79
CA TYR A 95 1.40 5.60 -3.43
C TYR A 95 0.27 6.46 -2.83
N ASP A 96 0.35 7.78 -2.97
CA ASP A 96 -0.66 8.71 -2.46
C ASP A 96 -2.04 8.46 -3.09
N SER A 97 -2.09 8.27 -4.42
CA SER A 97 -3.32 7.90 -5.14
C SER A 97 -3.91 6.59 -4.59
N VAL A 98 -3.06 5.57 -4.41
CA VAL A 98 -3.50 4.27 -3.86
C VAL A 98 -4.00 4.40 -2.43
N GLU A 99 -3.31 5.18 -1.60
CA GLU A 99 -3.68 5.40 -0.21
C GLU A 99 -5.01 6.16 -0.08
N GLN A 100 -5.23 7.18 -0.91
CA GLN A 100 -6.50 7.90 -0.97
C GLN A 100 -7.64 6.97 -1.39
N GLU A 101 -7.46 6.19 -2.45
CA GLU A 101 -8.46 5.23 -2.91
C GLU A 101 -8.77 4.17 -1.83
N LEU A 102 -7.75 3.66 -1.13
CA LEU A 102 -7.95 2.75 -0.01
C LEU A 102 -8.72 3.40 1.14
N LYS A 103 -8.39 4.65 1.48
CA LYS A 103 -9.11 5.42 2.50
C LYS A 103 -10.57 5.61 2.13
N ASP A 104 -10.88 5.90 0.87
CA ASP A 104 -12.25 6.05 0.39
C ASP A 104 -13.03 4.73 0.49
N VAL A 105 -12.42 3.61 0.11
CA VAL A 105 -13.03 2.28 0.27
C VAL A 105 -13.29 1.96 1.74
N LEU A 106 -12.34 2.25 2.63
CA LEU A 106 -12.53 2.05 4.08
C LEU A 106 -13.62 2.96 4.66
N LYS A 107 -13.69 4.21 4.19
CA LYS A 107 -14.72 5.17 4.61
C LYS A 107 -16.10 4.71 4.17
N ASN A 108 -16.22 4.15 2.96
CA ASN A 108 -17.48 3.61 2.46
C ASN A 108 -17.91 2.33 3.21
N ARG A 109 -16.95 1.44 3.53
CA ARG A 109 -17.20 0.25 4.37
C ARG A 109 -17.65 0.63 5.79
N ASN A 110 -17.02 1.62 6.41
CA ASN A 110 -17.37 2.07 7.76
C ASN A 110 -18.63 2.94 7.80
N GLY A 111 -18.93 3.69 6.72
CA GLY A 111 -20.14 4.47 6.57
C GLY A 111 -21.42 3.62 6.45
N SER A 112 -21.29 2.34 6.08
CA SER A 112 -22.42 1.40 5.99
C SER A 112 -22.77 0.74 7.33
N SER A 113 -22.05 1.04 8.42
CA SER A 113 -22.30 0.50 9.77
C SER A 113 -23.27 1.34 10.62
N CYS A 114 -23.94 2.35 10.07
CA CYS A 114 -24.86 3.20 10.82
C CYS A 114 -26.21 3.37 10.09
N VAL A 115 -27.06 2.34 10.12
CA VAL A 115 -28.54 2.52 10.12
C VAL A 115 -29.23 1.32 10.81
N ILE A 116 -29.08 1.17 12.13
CA ILE A 116 -30.10 0.49 12.97
C ILE A 116 -30.18 1.24 14.30
N CYS A 117 -31.17 2.12 14.42
CA CYS A 117 -31.89 2.47 15.64
C CYS A 117 -33.27 2.96 15.20
#